data_AF-A0AAW5JSL1-F1
#
_entry.id   AF-A0AAW5JSL1-F1
#
_cell.length_a   1.000
_cell.length_b   1.000
_cell.length_c   1.000
_cell.angle_alpha   90.00
_cell.angle_beta   90.00
_cell.angle_gamma   90.00
#
_symmetry.space_group_name_H-M   'P 1'
#
loop_
_entity.id
_entity.type
_entity.pdbx_description
1 polymer ?
#
loop_
_entity_poly.entity_id
_entity_poly.type
_entity_poly.pdbx_seq_one_letter_code
_entity_poly.pdbx_strand_id
1 'polypeptide(L)'
;MICEVCGKQFRPSGKGSQQKYCSAKCRQKDYRRRKKNRPAQDRNGKPPVKAVETKQKPERDLDQRSFERMMDGSMLDMLRANRDRLQKAMDDTSTPANALPAISRQLIDVCERIESLQGGGLTDLLDDEEDEVTDDVGASIV
;
A
#
# COMPACT_ATOMS: atom_id res chain seq x y z
N MET A 1 -10.17 48.65 4.38
CA MET A 1 -10.84 47.41 3.90
C MET A 1 -11.52 46.74 5.07
N ILE A 2 -12.65 46.06 4.88
CA ILE A 2 -13.38 45.32 5.91
C ILE A 2 -13.22 43.83 5.66
N CYS A 3 -12.92 43.04 6.70
CA CYS A 3 -12.78 41.59 6.54
C CYS A 3 -14.13 40.90 6.40
N GLU A 4 -14.32 40.12 5.34
CA GLU A 4 -15.56 39.36 5.05
C GLU A 4 -15.96 38.35 6.14
N VAL A 5 -15.04 37.96 7.02
CA VAL A 5 -15.25 36.88 8.01
C VAL A 5 -15.49 37.39 9.42
N CYS A 6 -14.90 38.52 9.78
CA CYS A 6 -14.96 39.06 11.15
C CYS A 6 -15.40 40.52 11.22
N GLY A 7 -15.65 41.18 10.09
CA GLY A 7 -16.10 42.58 10.04
C GLY A 7 -15.07 43.62 10.49
N LYS A 8 -13.87 43.20 10.91
CA LYS A 8 -12.83 44.12 11.37
C LYS A 8 -12.26 44.94 10.21
N GLN A 9 -12.08 46.23 10.44
CA GLN A 9 -11.35 47.10 9.52
C GLN A 9 -9.86 46.73 9.55
N PHE A 10 -9.24 46.63 8.37
CA PHE A 10 -7.81 46.35 8.24
C PHE A 10 -7.20 47.14 7.08
N ARG A 11 -5.88 47.35 7.17
CA ARG A 11 -5.07 47.98 6.13
C ARG A 11 -4.52 46.90 5.20
N PRO A 12 -4.84 46.93 3.89
CA PRO A 12 -4.30 45.96 2.96
C PRO A 12 -2.80 46.18 2.77
N SER A 13 -2.04 45.08 2.62
CA SER A 13 -0.57 45.09 2.55
C SER A 13 0.01 45.64 1.23
N GLY A 14 -0.82 46.09 0.29
CA GLY A 14 -0.38 46.70 -0.97
C GLY A 14 0.32 45.79 -1.98
N LYS A 15 0.66 44.55 -1.62
CA LYS A 15 1.26 43.56 -2.54
C LYS A 15 0.20 42.65 -3.14
N GLY A 16 0.00 42.74 -4.45
CA GLY A 16 -0.89 41.85 -5.22
C GLY A 16 -2.36 42.29 -5.26
N SER A 17 -3.26 41.34 -5.53
CA SER A 17 -4.70 41.58 -5.69
C SER A 17 -5.40 42.04 -4.41
N GLN A 18 -6.61 42.58 -4.55
CA GLN A 18 -7.40 43.13 -3.44
C GLN A 18 -7.58 42.11 -2.29
N GLN A 19 -7.05 42.44 -1.11
CA GLN A 19 -7.14 41.59 0.08
C GLN A 19 -8.56 41.60 0.65
N LYS A 20 -9.14 40.41 0.85
CA LYS A 20 -10.50 40.19 1.38
C LYS A 20 -10.55 39.90 2.89
N TYR A 21 -9.42 39.49 3.46
CA TYR A 21 -9.34 39.02 4.84
C TYR A 21 -8.25 39.77 5.60
N CYS A 22 -8.51 40.09 6.87
CA CYS A 22 -7.53 40.77 7.73
C CYS A 22 -6.35 39.87 8.16
N SER A 23 -6.46 38.55 8.00
CA SER A 23 -5.45 37.58 8.44
C SER A 23 -5.63 36.22 7.76
N ALA A 24 -4.57 35.40 7.80
CA ALA A 24 -4.61 34.00 7.37
C ALA A 24 -5.67 33.18 8.13
N LYS A 25 -5.89 33.48 9.42
CA LYS A 25 -6.92 32.84 10.24
C LYS A 25 -8.33 33.07 9.69
N CYS A 26 -8.64 34.30 9.27
CA CYS A 26 -9.92 34.62 8.64
C CYS A 26 -10.06 33.93 7.28
N ARG A 27 -9.01 33.93 6.46
CA ARG A 27 -8.99 33.21 5.18
C ARG A 27 -9.30 31.72 5.35
N GLN A 28 -8.66 31.07 6.33
CA GLN A 28 -8.87 29.63 6.58
C GLN A 28 -10.26 29.34 7.15
N LYS A 29 -10.80 30.22 8.00
CA LYS A 29 -12.18 30.11 8.52
C LYS A 29 -13.21 30.17 7.40
N ASP A 30 -13.04 31.06 6.44
CA ASP A 30 -13.91 31.13 5.27
C ASP A 30 -13.80 29.88 4.38
N TYR A 31 -12.58 29.43 4.10
CA TYR A 31 -12.34 28.18 3.37
C TYR A 31 -13.06 26.99 4.01
N ARG A 32 -12.97 26.83 5.34
CA ARG A 32 -13.67 25.77 6.07
C ARG A 32 -15.20 25.89 5.97
N ARG A 33 -15.75 27.10 6.03
CA ARG A 33 -17.19 27.34 5.84
C ARG A 33 -17.65 26.95 4.43
N ARG A 34 -16.93 27.37 3.40
CA ARG A 34 -17.23 27.01 2.00
C ARG A 34 -17.15 25.51 1.77
N LYS A 35 -16.14 24.84 2.34
CA LYS A 35 -16.01 23.38 2.26
C LYS A 35 -17.14 22.65 2.98
N LYS A 36 -17.58 23.15 4.14
CA LYS A 36 -18.71 22.58 4.89
C LYS A 36 -20.04 22.75 4.14
N ASN A 37 -20.24 23.89 3.49
CA ASN A 37 -21.47 24.22 2.78
C ASN A 37 -21.45 23.81 1.29
N ARG A 38 -20.44 23.07 0.82
CA ARG A 38 -20.34 22.68 -0.59
C ARG A 38 -21.41 21.62 -0.89
N PRO A 39 -22.28 21.84 -1.91
CA PRO A 39 -23.30 20.87 -2.30
C PRO A 39 -22.64 19.55 -2.75
N ALA A 40 -23.30 18.43 -2.46
CA ALA A 40 -22.76 17.08 -2.66
C ALA A 40 -22.34 16.79 -4.12
N GLN A 41 -22.91 17.50 -5.09
CA GLN A 41 -22.64 17.32 -6.52
C GLN A 41 -21.21 17.75 -6.95
N ASP A 42 -20.53 18.58 -6.16
CA ASP A 42 -19.20 19.11 -6.49
C ASP A 42 -18.07 18.41 -5.69
N ARG A 43 -18.39 17.24 -5.10
CA ARG A 43 -17.41 16.32 -4.49
C ARG A 43 -16.75 15.39 -5.52
N ASN A 44 -17.24 15.36 -6.75
CA ASN A 44 -16.80 14.44 -7.82
C ASN A 44 -15.47 14.77 -8.50
N GLY A 45 -14.70 15.75 -8.02
CA GLY A 45 -13.34 16.03 -8.50
C GLY A 45 -12.21 15.26 -7.80
N LYS A 46 -12.53 14.40 -6.82
CA LYS A 46 -11.57 13.51 -6.15
C LYS A 46 -12.21 12.13 -6.00
N PRO A 47 -11.53 11.02 -6.35
CA PRO A 47 -12.08 9.69 -6.12
C PRO A 47 -12.36 9.52 -4.62
N PRO A 48 -13.53 8.96 -4.25
CA PRO A 48 -13.95 8.88 -2.87
C PRO A 48 -13.13 7.80 -2.17
N VAL A 49 -12.27 8.20 -1.24
CA VAL A 49 -11.93 7.31 -0.11
C VAL A 49 -13.22 7.12 0.68
N LYS A 50 -13.86 5.97 0.50
CA LYS A 50 -15.05 5.58 1.23
C LYS A 50 -14.69 5.49 2.71
N ALA A 51 -15.08 6.50 3.48
CA ALA A 51 -15.29 6.34 4.91
C ALA A 51 -16.57 5.50 5.05
N VAL A 52 -16.40 4.18 5.20
CA VAL A 52 -17.46 3.31 5.67
C VAL A 52 -17.40 3.36 7.19
N GLU A 53 -18.46 3.91 7.80
CA GLU A 53 -18.75 3.69 9.21
C GLU A 53 -19.13 2.21 9.39
N THR A 54 -18.26 1.44 10.02
CA THR A 54 -18.65 0.18 10.64
C THR A 54 -18.42 0.29 12.14
N LYS A 55 -19.52 0.42 12.87
CA LYS A 55 -19.61 -0.17 14.21
C LYS A 55 -19.44 -1.68 14.03
N GLN A 56 -18.21 -2.16 14.07
CA GLN A 56 -17.92 -3.56 14.28
C GLN A 56 -17.09 -3.65 15.56
N LYS A 57 -17.37 -4.69 16.36
CA LYS A 57 -16.58 -5.08 17.54
C LYS A 57 -15.09 -5.01 17.22
N PRO A 58 -14.19 -4.85 18.21
CA PRO A 58 -12.76 -4.94 17.97
C PRO A 58 -12.50 -6.33 17.36
N GLU A 59 -12.41 -6.38 16.04
CA GLU A 59 -11.90 -7.55 15.34
C GLU A 59 -10.46 -7.63 15.80
N ARG A 60 -10.16 -8.78 16.41
CA ARG A 60 -8.87 -9.18 16.96
C ARG A 60 -7.75 -8.48 16.19
N ASP A 61 -6.87 -7.76 16.88
CA ASP A 61 -5.65 -7.22 16.29
C ASP A 61 -5.04 -8.32 15.43
N LEU A 62 -5.09 -8.12 14.11
CA LEU A 62 -4.57 -9.10 13.17
C LEU A 62 -3.11 -9.29 13.56
N ASP A 63 -2.74 -10.51 13.92
CA ASP A 63 -1.37 -10.80 14.32
C ASP A 63 -0.45 -10.39 13.16
N GLN A 64 0.73 -9.86 13.46
CA GLN A 64 1.65 -9.27 12.46
C GLN A 64 1.83 -10.19 11.24
N ARG A 65 1.87 -11.51 11.51
CA ARG A 65 1.98 -12.59 10.53
C ARG A 65 0.77 -12.77 9.62
N SER A 66 -0.43 -12.45 10.09
CA SER A 66 -1.68 -12.47 9.32
C SER A 66 -1.81 -11.24 8.43
N PHE A 67 -1.32 -10.09 8.88
CA PHE A 67 -1.23 -8.87 8.07
C PHE A 67 -0.17 -9.00 6.96
N GLU A 68 1.00 -9.59 7.27
CA GLU A 68 2.04 -9.90 6.29
C GLU A 68 1.52 -10.86 5.20
N ARG A 69 0.87 -11.97 5.57
CA ARG A 69 0.26 -12.90 4.61
C ARG A 69 -0.83 -12.27 3.73
N MET A 70 -1.55 -11.27 4.24
CA MET A 70 -2.56 -10.55 3.46
C MET A 70 -1.92 -9.56 2.47
N MET A 71 -0.73 -9.04 2.76
CA MET A 71 0.06 -8.19 1.85
C MET A 71 0.88 -9.00 0.84
N ASP A 72 1.23 -10.25 1.14
CA ASP A 72 1.97 -11.12 0.24
C ASP A 72 1.21 -11.38 -1.07
N GLY A 73 -0.11 -11.52 -1.03
CA GLY A 73 -0.92 -11.58 -2.27
C GLY A 73 -0.72 -10.34 -3.15
N SER A 74 -0.73 -9.14 -2.55
CA SER A 74 -0.49 -7.89 -3.28
C SER A 74 0.95 -7.74 -3.79
N MET A 75 1.95 -8.24 -3.04
CA MET A 75 3.35 -8.14 -3.43
C MET A 75 3.73 -9.17 -4.49
N LEU A 76 3.25 -10.41 -4.33
CA LEU A 76 3.43 -11.50 -5.27
C LEU A 76 2.76 -11.17 -6.61
N ASP A 77 1.56 -10.59 -6.59
CA ASP A 77 0.88 -10.12 -7.81
C ASP A 77 1.66 -9.00 -8.51
N MET A 78 2.24 -8.07 -7.75
CA MET A 78 3.10 -7.02 -8.31
C MET A 78 4.36 -7.60 -8.95
N LEU A 79 5.02 -8.57 -8.31
CA LEU A 79 6.20 -9.24 -8.83
C LEU A 79 5.88 -10.05 -10.09
N ARG A 80 4.76 -10.79 -10.12
CA ARG A 80 4.28 -11.48 -11.33
C ARG A 80 4.04 -10.50 -12.48
N ALA A 81 3.39 -9.37 -12.21
CA ALA A 81 3.19 -8.33 -13.22
C ALA A 81 4.51 -7.70 -13.70
N ASN A 82 5.53 -7.60 -12.84
CA ASN A 82 6.85 -7.11 -13.22
C ASN A 82 7.59 -8.11 -14.12
N ARG A 83 7.61 -9.40 -13.73
CA ARG A 83 8.15 -10.49 -14.55
C ARG A 83 7.55 -10.48 -15.96
N ASP A 84 6.23 -10.38 -16.07
CA ASP A 84 5.55 -10.39 -17.38
C ASP A 84 5.93 -9.19 -18.26
N ARG A 85 6.23 -8.03 -17.65
CA ARG A 85 6.71 -6.84 -18.39
C ARG A 85 8.15 -7.02 -18.84
N LEU A 86 9.02 -7.55 -17.97
CA LEU A 86 10.42 -7.81 -18.32
C LEU A 86 10.53 -8.89 -19.41
N GLN A 87 9.71 -9.94 -19.35
CA GLN A 87 9.65 -10.97 -20.37
C GLN A 87 9.24 -10.39 -21.72
N LYS A 88 8.18 -9.58 -21.76
CA LYS A 88 7.76 -8.87 -22.98
C LYS A 88 8.86 -7.98 -23.55
N ALA A 89 9.63 -7.31 -22.70
CA ALA A 89 10.75 -6.48 -23.14
C ALA A 89 11.90 -7.33 -23.71
N MET A 90 12.11 -8.54 -23.22
CA MET A 90 13.10 -9.47 -23.81
C MET A 90 12.65 -10.03 -25.16
N ASP A 91 11.35 -10.32 -25.31
CA ASP A 91 10.78 -10.87 -26.54
C ASP A 91 10.58 -9.80 -27.63
N ASP A 92 10.61 -8.52 -27.27
CA ASP A 92 10.49 -7.39 -28.18
C ASP A 92 11.78 -7.19 -29.00
N THR A 93 11.67 -7.33 -30.32
CA THR A 93 12.77 -7.16 -31.28
C THR A 93 13.24 -5.72 -31.42
N SER A 94 12.47 -4.75 -30.91
CA SER A 94 12.86 -3.34 -30.85
C SER A 94 13.71 -2.99 -29.62
N THR A 95 13.83 -3.92 -28.65
CA THR A 95 14.65 -3.71 -27.45
C THR A 95 16.13 -3.64 -27.83
N PRO A 96 16.85 -2.58 -27.41
CA PRO A 96 18.25 -2.42 -27.79
C PRO A 96 19.11 -3.49 -27.10
N ALA A 97 20.06 -4.07 -27.85
CA ALA A 97 20.86 -5.21 -27.39
C ALA A 97 21.65 -4.94 -26.10
N ASN A 98 22.01 -3.69 -25.83
CA ASN A 98 22.70 -3.29 -24.60
C ASN A 98 21.81 -3.36 -23.34
N ALA A 99 20.49 -3.36 -23.48
CA ALA A 99 19.54 -3.45 -22.38
C ALA A 99 19.25 -4.91 -21.99
N LEU A 100 19.41 -5.87 -22.90
CA LEU A 100 19.11 -7.29 -22.67
C LEU A 100 19.81 -7.88 -21.43
N PRO A 101 21.12 -7.63 -21.19
CA PRO A 101 21.80 -8.17 -20.01
C PRO A 101 21.34 -7.56 -18.68
N ALA A 102 20.77 -6.35 -18.71
CA ALA A 102 20.19 -5.72 -17.52
C ALA A 102 18.80 -6.29 -17.25
N ILE A 103 17.99 -6.43 -18.29
CA ILE A 103 16.65 -7.01 -18.21
C ILE A 103 16.71 -8.48 -17.74
N SER A 104 17.65 -9.27 -18.27
CA SER A 104 17.80 -10.68 -17.89
C SER A 104 18.13 -10.87 -16.40
N ARG A 105 19.06 -10.06 -15.86
CA ARG A 105 19.40 -10.08 -14.43
C ARG A 105 18.21 -9.71 -13.57
N GLN A 106 17.48 -8.65 -13.92
CA GLN A 106 16.27 -8.25 -13.20
C GLN A 106 15.18 -9.32 -13.24
N LEU A 107 15.06 -10.04 -14.36
CA LEU A 107 14.09 -11.12 -14.48
C LEU A 107 14.44 -12.31 -13.57
N ILE A 108 15.72 -12.65 -13.45
CA ILE A 108 16.20 -13.67 -12.51
C ILE A 108 15.88 -13.24 -11.06
N ASP A 109 16.24 -12.01 -10.68
CA ASP A 109 15.99 -11.49 -9.33
C ASP A 109 14.50 -11.54 -8.94
N VAL A 110 13.61 -11.18 -9.88
CA VAL A 110 12.15 -11.21 -9.66
C VAL A 110 11.64 -12.65 -9.53
N CYS A 111 12.15 -13.58 -10.33
CA CYS A 111 11.79 -15.00 -10.23
C CYS A 111 12.21 -15.60 -8.89
N GLU A 112 13.46 -15.39 -8.47
CA GLU A 112 13.97 -15.84 -7.16
C GLU A 112 13.14 -15.25 -6.00
N ARG A 113 12.72 -13.98 -6.12
CA ARG A 113 11.89 -13.33 -5.12
C ARG A 113 10.47 -13.89 -5.06
N ILE A 114 9.88 -14.23 -6.21
CA ILE A 114 8.57 -14.90 -6.27
C ILE A 114 8.67 -16.27 -5.60
N GLU A 115 9.69 -17.06 -5.93
CA GLU A 115 9.91 -18.38 -5.33
C GLU A 115 10.08 -18.29 -3.81
N SER A 116 10.86 -17.31 -3.35
CA SER A 116 11.06 -17.06 -1.91
C SER A 116 9.76 -16.69 -1.17
N LEU A 117 8.89 -15.89 -1.79
CA LEU A 117 7.61 -15.47 -1.19
C LEU A 117 6.51 -16.53 -1.34
N GLN A 118 6.60 -17.37 -2.36
CA GLN A 118 5.69 -18.50 -2.58
C GLN A 118 6.08 -19.73 -1.74
N GLY A 119 7.20 -19.66 -1.02
CA GLY A 119 7.79 -20.67 -0.14
C GLY A 119 6.98 -21.00 1.12
N GLY A 120 5.76 -21.51 0.91
CA GLY A 120 4.94 -22.23 1.88
C GLY A 120 4.38 -23.52 1.28
N GLY A 121 5.16 -24.21 0.44
CA GLY A 121 4.66 -25.35 -0.31
C GLY A 121 5.76 -26.22 -0.92
N LEU A 122 6.57 -26.86 -0.06
CA LEU A 122 7.09 -28.23 -0.24
C LEU A 122 7.98 -28.63 0.95
N THR A 123 8.73 -27.67 1.52
CA THR A 123 9.68 -27.93 2.62
C THR A 123 9.02 -28.02 4.00
N ASP A 124 7.84 -27.44 4.20
CA ASP A 124 7.08 -27.49 5.47
C ASP A 124 6.28 -28.80 5.67
N LEU A 125 6.29 -29.70 4.67
CA LEU A 125 5.62 -31.02 4.75
C LEU A 125 6.60 -32.18 5.00
N LEU A 126 7.91 -31.91 5.03
CA LEU A 126 8.94 -32.93 5.18
C LEU A 126 9.64 -32.88 6.56
N ASP A 127 9.19 -32.02 7.47
CA ASP A 127 9.80 -31.86 8.81
C ASP A 127 8.91 -32.40 9.96
N ASP A 128 7.73 -32.94 9.65
CA ASP A 128 6.80 -33.58 10.62
C ASP A 128 6.86 -35.13 10.58
N GLU A 129 8.04 -35.73 10.35
CA GLU A 129 8.29 -37.15 10.68
C GLU A 129 9.30 -37.22 11.83
N GLU A 130 8.90 -36.69 12.98
CA GLU A 130 9.41 -37.13 14.28
C GLU A 130 8.86 -38.54 14.57
N ASP A 131 9.49 -39.56 13.96
CA ASP A 131 9.34 -40.96 14.38
C ASP A 131 10.07 -41.14 15.72
N GLU A 132 9.41 -40.72 16.79
CA GLU A 132 9.76 -41.02 18.18
C GLU A 132 9.44 -42.51 18.45
N VAL A 133 10.28 -43.42 17.96
CA VAL A 133 10.17 -44.85 18.30
C VAL A 133 10.88 -45.09 19.65
N THR A 134 10.18 -44.77 20.74
CA THR A 134 10.45 -45.40 22.03
C THR A 134 9.87 -46.81 21.99
N ASP A 135 10.71 -47.84 22.06
CA ASP A 135 10.32 -49.11 22.68
C ASP A 135 11.57 -49.84 23.19
N ASP A 136 11.93 -49.48 24.42
CA ASP A 136 12.58 -50.38 25.36
C ASP A 136 11.60 -51.50 25.70
N VAL A 137 11.80 -52.69 25.13
CA VAL A 137 11.26 -53.95 25.69
C VAL A 137 12.35 -55.01 25.63
N GLY A 138 12.86 -55.36 26.80
CA GLY A 138 13.87 -56.40 27.00
C GLY A 138 13.40 -57.85 26.82
N ALA A 139 14.34 -58.75 27.17
CA ALA A 139 14.32 -60.22 27.11
C ALA A 139 14.67 -60.81 25.73
N SER A 140 15.48 -61.86 25.57
CA SER A 140 15.84 -62.94 26.48
C SER A 140 17.17 -63.58 26.08
N ILE A 141 17.85 -64.11 27.09
CA ILE A 141 18.98 -65.06 27.08
C ILE A 141 18.69 -66.27 26.17
N VAL A 142 19.69 -66.70 25.39
CA VAL A 142 20.14 -68.11 25.22
C VAL A 142 21.65 -68.12 25.01
#